data_AF-A0AAW8YPS1-F1
#
_entry.id   AF-A0AAW8YPS1-F1
#
_cell.length_a   1.000
_cell.length_b   1.000
_cell.length_c   1.000
_cell.angle_alpha   90.00
_cell.angle_beta   90.00
_cell.angle_gamma   90.00
#
_symmetry.space_group_name_H-M   'P 1'
#
loop_
_entity.id
_entity.type
_entity.pdbx_description
1 polymer ?
#
loop_
_entity_poly.entity_id
_entity_poly.type
_entity_poly.pdbx_seq_one_letter_code
_entity_poly.pdbx_strand_id
1 'polypeptide(L)'
;MSKQEQAEKDYLSGMKYKDIASKYDVSINTVKSWKNRHGWQRGSKKGASPPEQRVHTKVKKGAHKSEGADDELNAKQELFCQLVGAKRLPLYRAYMIAYQVAVDTNAVRVKASRLRSNPKIDERIVNIQREVAAKHKWSLDTVVGELTFVHDAAKADIIMDGLRKANSDAMLNSLDRITSLLHISDEGKRAKAEADIAQSKANEVNSNGGDGNIVIVDEWSDDDGTNN
;
A
#
# COMPACT_ATOMS: atom_id res chain seq x y z
N MET A 1 -55.00 -1.92 -50.33
CA MET A 1 -54.20 -1.50 -49.17
C MET A 1 -53.33 -2.68 -48.77
N SER A 2 -52.01 -2.54 -48.90
CA SER A 2 -51.07 -3.58 -48.48
C SER A 2 -51.09 -3.71 -46.96
N LYS A 3 -50.82 -4.93 -46.42
CA LYS A 3 -50.68 -5.16 -44.96
C LYS A 3 -49.70 -4.16 -44.32
N GLN A 4 -48.69 -3.77 -45.09
CA GLN A 4 -47.69 -2.79 -44.68
C GLN A 4 -48.25 -1.38 -44.50
N GLU A 5 -49.08 -0.89 -45.42
CA GLU A 5 -49.68 0.46 -45.34
C GLU A 5 -50.65 0.57 -44.17
N GLN A 6 -51.35 -0.54 -43.86
CA GLN A 6 -52.23 -0.62 -42.70
C GLN A 6 -51.44 -0.66 -41.40
N ALA A 7 -50.34 -1.42 -41.36
CA ALA A 7 -49.40 -1.44 -40.24
C ALA A 7 -48.72 -0.08 -40.01
N GLU A 8 -48.46 0.70 -41.07
CA GLU A 8 -47.94 2.07 -40.95
C GLU A 8 -48.95 3.00 -40.29
N LYS A 9 -50.22 2.97 -40.71
CA LYS A 9 -51.30 3.75 -40.09
C LYS A 9 -51.49 3.38 -38.63
N ASP A 10 -51.48 2.09 -38.31
CA ASP A 10 -51.56 1.62 -36.91
C ASP A 10 -50.33 2.06 -36.10
N TYR A 11 -49.14 2.01 -36.69
CA TYR A 11 -47.91 2.50 -36.05
C TYR A 11 -47.93 4.02 -35.82
N LEU A 12 -48.44 4.81 -36.77
CA LEU A 12 -48.62 6.25 -36.61
C LEU A 12 -49.70 6.57 -35.57
N SER A 13 -50.75 5.75 -35.48
CA SER A 13 -51.87 5.93 -34.53
C SER A 13 -51.50 5.71 -33.07
N GLY A 14 -50.41 4.98 -32.78
CA GLY A 14 -50.06 4.72 -31.38
C GLY A 14 -49.62 3.29 -31.08
N MET A 15 -50.01 2.32 -31.91
CA MET A 15 -49.88 0.90 -31.57
C MET A 15 -48.42 0.45 -31.42
N LYS A 16 -48.20 -0.49 -30.50
CA LYS A 16 -46.88 -1.09 -30.28
C LYS A 16 -46.62 -2.17 -31.34
N TYR A 17 -45.35 -2.42 -31.64
CA TYR A 17 -44.97 -3.41 -32.66
C TYR A 17 -45.50 -4.82 -32.39
N LYS A 18 -45.65 -5.21 -31.12
CA LYS A 18 -46.17 -6.54 -30.74
C LYS A 18 -47.65 -6.71 -31.10
N ASP A 19 -48.43 -5.63 -30.97
CA ASP A 19 -49.86 -5.65 -31.26
C ASP A 19 -50.11 -5.60 -32.77
N ILE A 20 -49.31 -4.80 -33.49
CA ILE A 20 -49.32 -4.75 -34.97
C ILE A 20 -48.92 -6.11 -35.55
N ALA A 21 -47.86 -6.74 -35.00
CA ALA A 21 -47.43 -8.07 -35.38
C ALA A 21 -48.54 -9.11 -35.24
N SER A 22 -49.25 -9.08 -34.10
CA SER A 22 -50.35 -10.01 -33.82
C SER A 22 -51.58 -9.73 -34.69
N LYS A 23 -51.90 -8.46 -34.97
CA LYS A 23 -53.07 -8.05 -35.78
C LYS A 23 -52.96 -8.45 -37.25
N TYR A 24 -51.76 -8.42 -37.82
CA TYR A 24 -51.52 -8.74 -39.23
C TYR A 24 -50.91 -10.13 -39.46
N ASP A 25 -50.75 -10.91 -38.39
CA ASP A 25 -50.09 -12.22 -38.34
C ASP A 25 -48.70 -12.19 -39.02
N VAL A 26 -47.86 -11.27 -38.54
CA VAL A 26 -46.48 -11.10 -39.03
C VAL A 26 -45.52 -11.06 -37.86
N SER A 27 -44.28 -11.51 -38.08
CA SER A 27 -43.27 -11.46 -37.02
C SER A 27 -42.98 -10.02 -36.61
N ILE A 28 -42.63 -9.80 -35.34
CA ILE A 28 -42.22 -8.49 -34.84
C ILE A 28 -40.99 -7.93 -35.60
N ASN A 29 -40.14 -8.81 -36.12
CA ASN A 29 -38.98 -8.44 -36.92
C ASN A 29 -39.37 -7.91 -38.30
N THR A 30 -40.45 -8.44 -38.88
CA THR A 30 -41.03 -7.95 -40.14
C THR A 30 -41.53 -6.51 -39.98
N VAL A 31 -42.26 -6.23 -38.90
CA VAL A 31 -42.77 -4.86 -38.60
C VAL A 31 -41.62 -3.88 -38.37
N LYS A 32 -40.57 -4.31 -37.65
CA LYS A 32 -39.34 -3.50 -37.45
C LYS A 32 -38.62 -3.24 -38.78
N SER A 33 -38.55 -4.23 -39.67
CA SER A 33 -37.94 -4.08 -40.99
C SER A 33 -38.72 -3.12 -41.87
N TRP A 34 -40.06 -3.15 -41.84
CA TRP A 34 -40.89 -2.17 -42.56
C TRP A 34 -40.67 -0.76 -42.06
N LYS A 35 -40.67 -0.55 -40.74
CA LYS A 35 -40.37 0.75 -40.14
C LYS A 35 -39.02 1.30 -40.57
N ASN A 36 -37.99 0.46 -40.65
CA ASN A 36 -36.66 0.88 -41.09
C ASN A 36 -36.62 1.19 -42.60
N ARG A 37 -37.20 0.32 -43.44
CA ARG A 37 -37.19 0.47 -44.90
C ARG A 37 -38.03 1.66 -45.38
N HIS A 38 -39.15 1.94 -44.72
CA HIS A 38 -40.11 2.96 -45.11
C HIS A 38 -40.08 4.20 -44.20
N GLY A 39 -39.07 4.28 -43.32
CA GLY A 39 -38.81 5.49 -42.52
C GLY A 39 -39.96 5.92 -41.63
N TRP A 40 -40.74 4.98 -41.07
CA TRP A 40 -41.91 5.36 -40.27
C TRP A 40 -41.49 6.12 -39.00
N GLN A 41 -41.89 7.39 -38.93
CA GLN A 41 -41.61 8.27 -37.81
C GLN A 41 -42.90 8.60 -37.09
N ARG A 42 -42.92 8.40 -35.77
CA ARG A 42 -43.99 8.97 -34.95
C ARG A 42 -43.55 10.38 -34.59
N GLY A 43 -44.32 11.38 -35.02
CA GLY A 43 -44.09 12.77 -34.63
C GLY A 43 -44.18 12.89 -33.12
N SER A 44 -43.03 12.88 -32.44
CA SER A 44 -42.97 13.12 -31.01
C SER A 44 -43.28 14.59 -30.76
N LYS A 45 -44.53 14.93 -30.38
CA LYS A 45 -44.74 16.13 -29.57
C LYS A 45 -43.78 16.01 -28.37
N LYS A 46 -42.94 17.04 -28.19
CA LYS A 46 -42.10 17.22 -26.99
C LYS A 46 -42.91 16.84 -25.76
N GLY A 47 -42.53 15.71 -25.17
CA GLY A 47 -43.29 15.05 -24.12
C GLY A 47 -42.75 13.65 -23.82
N ALA A 48 -41.50 13.38 -24.20
CA ALA A 48 -40.73 12.40 -23.46
C ALA A 48 -40.71 12.93 -22.02
N SER A 49 -41.42 12.27 -21.11
CA SER A 49 -41.12 12.40 -19.69
C SER A 49 -39.59 12.38 -19.56
N PRO A 50 -39.00 13.26 -18.72
CA PRO A 50 -37.56 13.29 -18.55
C PRO A 50 -37.11 11.84 -18.39
N PRO A 51 -36.04 11.41 -19.08
CA PRO A 51 -35.59 10.03 -18.98
C PRO A 51 -35.54 9.73 -17.49
N GLU A 52 -36.41 8.82 -17.01
CA GLU A 52 -36.39 8.42 -15.61
C GLU A 52 -34.94 8.22 -15.28
N GLN A 53 -34.44 9.05 -14.37
CA GLN A 53 -33.02 9.11 -14.04
C GLN A 53 -32.59 7.66 -13.94
N ARG A 54 -31.71 7.26 -14.85
CA ARG A 54 -31.21 5.90 -14.88
C ARG A 54 -30.63 5.69 -13.50
N VAL A 55 -31.36 5.00 -12.64
CA VAL A 55 -30.90 4.46 -11.36
C VAL A 55 -29.98 3.27 -11.64
N HIS A 56 -29.06 3.43 -12.60
CA HIS A 56 -27.70 3.11 -12.25
C HIS A 56 -27.34 4.05 -11.11
N THR A 57 -27.62 3.62 -9.88
CA THR A 57 -26.70 3.91 -8.80
C THR A 57 -25.35 3.49 -9.35
N LYS A 58 -24.57 4.47 -9.81
CA LYS A 58 -23.12 4.37 -9.85
C LYS A 58 -22.83 3.88 -8.44
N VAL A 59 -22.54 2.58 -8.30
CA VAL A 59 -22.09 2.06 -7.02
C VAL A 59 -20.85 2.89 -6.78
N LYS A 60 -20.98 3.90 -5.91
CA LYS A 60 -19.82 4.60 -5.41
C LYS A 60 -18.96 3.44 -4.92
N LYS A 61 -17.74 3.30 -5.44
CA LYS A 61 -16.68 2.61 -4.71
C LYS A 61 -16.41 3.45 -3.46
N GLY A 62 -17.41 3.55 -2.59
CA GLY A 62 -17.26 3.86 -1.20
C GLY A 62 -17.02 2.51 -0.57
N ALA A 63 -15.90 2.37 0.11
CA ALA A 63 -15.76 1.32 1.10
C ALA A 63 -17.04 1.31 1.94
N HIS A 64 -17.68 0.16 2.08
CA HIS A 64 -18.64 -0.03 3.16
C HIS A 64 -17.85 0.20 4.45
N LYS A 65 -17.89 1.43 4.98
CA LYS A 65 -17.56 1.69 6.38
C LYS A 65 -18.61 0.91 7.16
N SER A 66 -18.21 -0.21 7.74
CA SER A 66 -18.94 -0.80 8.85
C SER A 66 -18.84 0.19 10.00
N GLU A 67 -19.89 0.97 10.19
CA GLU A 67 -20.06 1.73 11.43
C GLU A 67 -20.64 0.79 12.48
N GLY A 68 -19.85 0.61 13.55
CA GLY A 68 -20.13 -0.23 14.70
C GLY A 68 -18.83 -0.49 15.44
N ALA A 69 -18.54 0.40 16.40
CA ALA A 69 -17.57 0.32 17.49
C ALA A 69 -16.71 -0.97 17.54
N ASP A 70 -15.40 -0.87 17.39
CA ASP A 70 -14.54 -0.44 18.49
C ASP A 70 -13.22 0.14 17.95
N ASP A 71 -12.57 1.01 18.70
CA ASP A 71 -11.20 1.46 18.42
C ASP A 71 -10.17 0.33 18.58
N GLU A 72 -10.63 -0.87 18.97
CA GLU A 72 -9.88 -2.07 19.28
C GLU A 72 -9.82 -3.07 18.11
N LEU A 73 -8.65 -3.69 17.94
CA LEU A 73 -8.43 -4.74 16.95
C LEU A 73 -9.28 -5.96 17.28
N ASN A 74 -10.03 -6.50 16.30
CA ASN A 74 -10.83 -7.71 16.54
C ASN A 74 -9.91 -8.87 16.99
N ALA A 75 -10.36 -9.71 17.94
CA ALA A 75 -9.59 -10.86 18.45
C ALA A 75 -8.96 -11.73 17.35
N LYS A 76 -9.64 -11.91 16.20
CA LYS A 76 -9.08 -12.64 15.04
C LYS A 76 -7.93 -11.89 14.37
N GLN A 77 -8.03 -10.56 14.26
CA GLN A 77 -6.98 -9.71 13.71
C GLN A 77 -5.78 -9.64 14.65
N GLU A 78 -6.01 -9.54 15.96
CA GLU A 78 -4.93 -9.57 16.94
C GLU A 78 -4.21 -10.93 16.93
N LEU A 79 -4.95 -12.04 16.86
CA LEU A 79 -4.35 -13.37 16.68
C LEU A 79 -3.52 -13.43 15.39
N PHE A 80 -4.02 -12.89 14.28
CA PHE A 80 -3.24 -12.78 13.04
C PHE A 80 -1.94 -11.99 13.25
N CYS A 81 -2.00 -10.83 13.90
CA CYS A 81 -0.83 -10.00 14.20
C CYS A 81 0.20 -10.77 15.06
N GLN A 82 -0.25 -11.49 16.09
CA GLN A 82 0.64 -12.30 16.93
C GLN A 82 1.29 -13.46 16.17
N LEU A 83 0.53 -14.15 15.31
CA LEU A 83 1.04 -15.25 14.50
C LEU A 83 2.10 -14.79 13.49
N VAL A 84 1.92 -13.60 12.90
CA VAL A 84 2.88 -13.02 11.95
C VAL A 84 4.07 -12.38 12.66
N GLY A 85 3.82 -11.54 13.66
CA GLY A 85 4.86 -10.76 14.35
C GLY A 85 5.73 -11.61 15.28
N ALA A 86 5.11 -12.43 16.14
CA ALA A 86 5.83 -13.20 17.14
C ALA A 86 6.29 -14.57 16.62
N LYS A 87 5.39 -15.34 15.98
CA LYS A 87 5.72 -16.69 15.49
C LYS A 87 6.32 -16.72 14.08
N ARG A 88 6.43 -15.56 13.41
CA ARG A 88 6.95 -15.40 12.04
C ARG A 88 6.33 -16.36 11.02
N LEU A 89 5.04 -16.64 11.14
CA LEU A 89 4.33 -17.47 10.18
C LEU A 89 4.09 -16.70 8.86
N PRO A 90 4.08 -17.39 7.70
CA PRO A 90 3.72 -16.77 6.45
C PRO A 90 2.25 -16.30 6.48
N LEU A 91 1.96 -15.20 5.79
CA LEU A 91 0.68 -14.47 5.90
C LEU A 91 -0.54 -15.36 5.67
N TYR A 92 -0.52 -16.20 4.63
CA TYR A 92 -1.64 -17.08 4.31
C TYR A 92 -1.91 -18.07 5.44
N ARG A 93 -0.87 -18.62 6.07
CA ARG A 93 -0.99 -19.61 7.16
C ARG A 93 -1.50 -18.95 8.44
N ALA A 94 -1.00 -17.76 8.76
CA ALA A 94 -1.51 -16.98 9.88
C ALA A 94 -3.00 -16.64 9.69
N TYR A 95 -3.40 -16.27 8.48
CA TYR A 95 -4.81 -16.00 8.15
C TYR A 95 -5.67 -17.26 8.27
N MET A 96 -5.21 -18.40 7.74
CA MET A 96 -5.94 -19.66 7.85
C MET A 96 -6.21 -20.05 9.30
N ILE A 97 -5.23 -19.90 10.18
CA ILE A 97 -5.39 -20.21 11.61
C ILE A 97 -6.33 -19.19 12.28
N ALA A 98 -6.10 -17.89 12.06
CA ALA A 98 -6.88 -16.83 12.71
C ALA A 98 -8.36 -16.81 12.29
N TYR A 99 -8.65 -17.17 11.04
CA TYR A 99 -10.00 -17.18 10.48
C TYR A 99 -10.57 -18.60 10.29
N GLN A 100 -9.87 -19.63 10.79
CA GLN A 100 -10.28 -21.03 10.74
C GLN A 100 -10.60 -21.53 9.31
N VAL A 101 -9.76 -21.18 8.35
CA VAL A 101 -9.88 -21.65 6.97
C VAL A 101 -9.06 -22.92 6.78
N ALA A 102 -9.73 -24.01 6.41
CA ALA A 102 -9.10 -25.33 6.29
C ALA A 102 -8.29 -25.52 4.99
N VAL A 103 -8.66 -24.82 3.91
CA VAL A 103 -8.08 -25.03 2.58
C VAL A 103 -7.26 -23.82 2.14
N ASP A 104 -6.02 -24.07 1.69
CA ASP A 104 -5.21 -23.06 1.03
C ASP A 104 -5.75 -22.81 -0.38
N THR A 105 -6.19 -21.58 -0.63
CA THR A 105 -6.68 -21.13 -1.93
C THR A 105 -6.04 -19.80 -2.28
N ASN A 106 -5.93 -19.48 -3.58
CA ASN A 106 -5.44 -18.18 -4.02
C ASN A 106 -6.23 -17.01 -3.41
N ALA A 107 -7.54 -17.19 -3.21
CA ALA A 107 -8.37 -16.20 -2.55
C ALA A 107 -7.93 -15.92 -1.10
N VAL A 108 -7.53 -16.96 -0.34
CA VAL A 108 -7.02 -16.83 1.03
C VAL A 108 -5.71 -16.06 1.05
N ARG A 109 -4.78 -16.38 0.15
CA ARG A 109 -3.48 -15.69 0.04
C ARG A 109 -3.68 -14.20 -0.25
N VAL A 110 -4.57 -13.86 -1.19
CA VAL A 110 -4.91 -12.47 -1.52
C VAL A 110 -5.57 -11.76 -0.33
N LYS A 111 -6.50 -12.42 0.38
CA LYS A 111 -7.13 -11.85 1.59
C LYS A 111 -6.10 -11.59 2.69
N ALA A 112 -5.18 -12.53 2.93
CA ALA A 112 -4.11 -12.39 3.91
C ALA A 112 -3.17 -11.21 3.57
N SER A 113 -2.81 -11.07 2.29
CA SER A 113 -1.99 -9.94 1.81
C SER A 113 -2.71 -8.61 2.03
N ARG A 114 -3.98 -8.51 1.61
CA ARG A 114 -4.80 -7.30 1.83
C ARG A 114 -4.99 -6.96 3.30
N LEU A 115 -5.12 -7.97 4.16
CA LEU A 115 -5.25 -7.76 5.60
C LEU A 115 -3.98 -7.12 6.17
N ARG A 116 -2.80 -7.57 5.75
CA ARG A 116 -1.54 -6.95 6.15
C ARG A 116 -1.38 -5.54 5.60
N SER A 117 -1.87 -5.25 4.40
CA SER A 117 -1.84 -3.90 3.84
C SER A 117 -2.68 -2.87 4.62
N ASN A 118 -3.49 -3.29 5.59
CA ASN A 118 -4.18 -2.37 6.48
C ASN A 118 -3.16 -1.71 7.44
N PRO A 119 -3.04 -0.36 7.46
CA PRO A 119 -2.05 0.34 8.28
C PRO A 119 -2.08 -0.04 9.76
N LYS A 120 -3.27 -0.17 10.37
CA LYS A 120 -3.41 -0.55 11.79
C LYS A 120 -2.82 -1.93 12.08
N ILE A 121 -3.00 -2.88 11.16
CA ILE A 121 -2.50 -4.25 11.28
C ILE A 121 -0.98 -4.29 11.12
N ASP A 122 -0.45 -3.56 10.13
CA ASP A 122 1.00 -3.51 9.91
C ASP A 122 1.72 -2.84 11.09
N GLU A 123 1.20 -1.72 11.60
CA GLU A 123 1.72 -1.06 12.81
C GLU A 123 1.73 -2.00 14.02
N ARG A 124 0.63 -2.74 14.25
CA ARG A 124 0.57 -3.72 15.34
C ARG A 124 1.59 -4.85 15.17
N ILE A 125 1.76 -5.38 13.96
CA ILE A 125 2.76 -6.42 13.65
C ILE A 125 4.17 -5.88 13.93
N VAL A 126 4.49 -4.65 13.49
CA VAL A 126 5.79 -4.02 13.72
C VAL A 126 6.03 -3.82 15.22
N ASN A 127 5.03 -3.37 15.98
CA ASN A 127 5.15 -3.24 17.43
C ASN A 127 5.40 -4.59 18.11
N ILE A 128 4.66 -5.64 17.74
CA ILE A 128 4.92 -7.00 18.25
C ILE A 128 6.33 -7.45 17.89
N GLN A 129 6.82 -7.18 16.67
CA GLN A 129 8.18 -7.53 16.28
C GLN A 129 9.23 -6.79 17.12
N ARG A 130 9.00 -5.50 17.42
CA ARG A 130 9.86 -4.71 18.33
C ARG A 130 9.79 -5.25 19.76
N GLU A 131 8.60 -5.56 20.27
CA GLU A 131 8.41 -6.15 21.60
C GLU A 131 9.08 -7.51 21.71
N VAL A 132 8.98 -8.36 20.68
CA VAL A 132 9.65 -9.67 20.63
C VAL A 132 11.16 -9.47 20.54
N ALA A 133 11.65 -8.54 19.72
CA ALA A 133 13.07 -8.21 19.67
C ALA A 133 13.59 -7.67 21.01
N ALA A 134 12.81 -6.82 21.68
CA ALA A 134 13.12 -6.27 22.99
C ALA A 134 13.04 -7.33 24.11
N LYS A 135 12.05 -8.22 24.06
CA LYS A 135 11.87 -9.33 25.01
C LYS A 135 12.98 -10.36 24.89
N HIS A 136 13.37 -10.70 23.67
CA HIS A 136 14.55 -11.53 23.43
C HIS A 136 15.86 -10.77 23.63
N LYS A 137 15.82 -9.47 23.94
CA LYS A 137 16.98 -8.58 24.13
C LYS A 137 18.11 -8.94 23.16
N TRP A 138 17.80 -8.94 21.86
CA TRP A 138 18.82 -9.09 20.84
C TRP A 138 19.68 -7.82 20.83
N SER A 139 20.63 -7.75 21.75
CA SER A 139 21.69 -6.77 21.72
C SER A 139 22.74 -7.22 20.72
N LEU A 140 23.52 -6.27 20.17
CA LEU A 140 24.67 -6.61 19.33
C LEU A 140 25.58 -7.63 20.03
N ASP A 141 25.77 -7.47 21.34
CA ASP A 141 26.53 -8.37 22.19
C ASP A 141 25.93 -9.79 22.25
N THR A 142 24.62 -9.91 22.40
CA THR A 142 23.92 -11.21 22.41
C THR A 142 24.01 -11.92 21.06
N VAL A 143 23.82 -11.19 19.96
CA VAL A 143 23.93 -11.75 18.59
C VAL A 143 25.35 -12.22 18.33
N VAL A 144 26.36 -11.41 18.69
CA VAL A 144 27.76 -11.80 18.56
C VAL A 144 28.06 -13.02 19.43
N GLY A 145 27.57 -13.07 20.67
CA GLY A 145 27.75 -14.21 21.58
C GLY A 145 27.15 -15.52 21.07
N GLU A 146 25.98 -15.48 20.42
CA GLU A 146 25.41 -16.69 19.81
C GLU A 146 26.17 -17.14 18.56
N LEU A 147 26.61 -16.20 17.72
CA LEU A 147 27.42 -16.54 16.54
C LEU A 147 28.80 -17.08 16.95
N THR A 148 29.42 -16.55 18.01
CA THR A 148 30.68 -17.08 18.53
C THR A 148 30.49 -18.48 19.08
N PHE A 149 29.38 -18.75 19.79
CA PHE A 149 29.06 -20.10 20.25
C PHE A 149 28.97 -21.10 19.08
N VAL A 150 28.25 -20.75 18.00
CA VAL A 150 28.14 -21.62 16.81
C VAL A 150 29.49 -21.84 16.14
N HIS A 151 30.30 -20.77 16.03
CA HIS A 151 31.66 -20.86 15.52
C HIS A 151 32.53 -21.83 16.35
N ASP A 152 32.50 -21.70 17.68
CA ASP A 152 33.33 -22.49 18.58
C ASP A 152 32.89 -23.95 18.64
N ALA A 153 31.57 -24.21 18.60
CA ALA A 153 31.02 -25.55 18.49
C ALA A 153 31.45 -26.22 17.17
N ALA A 154 31.31 -25.52 16.04
CA ALA A 154 31.74 -26.03 14.74
C ALA A 154 33.25 -26.30 14.70
N LYS A 155 34.06 -25.43 15.33
CA LYS A 155 35.50 -25.62 15.46
C LYS A 155 35.84 -26.85 16.32
N ALA A 156 35.15 -27.05 17.43
CA ALA A 156 35.32 -28.23 18.28
C ALA A 156 34.98 -29.52 17.52
N ASP A 157 33.88 -29.53 16.76
CA ASP A 157 33.50 -30.68 15.95
C ASP A 157 34.53 -30.98 14.85
N ILE A 158 35.12 -29.96 14.22
CA ILE A 158 36.20 -30.16 13.23
C ILE A 158 37.42 -30.82 13.88
N ILE A 159 37.74 -30.47 15.12
CA ILE A 159 38.86 -31.06 15.87
C ILE A 159 38.56 -32.52 16.25
N MET A 160 37.34 -32.80 16.69
CA MET A 160 36.94 -34.12 17.19
C MET A 160 36.69 -35.13 16.07
N ASP A 161 35.93 -34.71 15.06
CA ASP A 161 35.35 -35.59 14.05
C ASP A 161 35.94 -35.38 12.64
N GLY A 162 36.80 -34.37 12.48
CA GLY A 162 37.37 -33.96 11.20
C GLY A 162 36.50 -32.99 10.41
N LEU A 163 37.05 -32.51 9.29
CA LEU A 163 36.42 -31.48 8.47
C LEU A 163 35.21 -32.04 7.70
N ARG A 164 34.02 -31.50 7.98
CA ARG A 164 32.79 -31.77 7.22
C ARG A 164 32.20 -30.47 6.69
N LYS A 165 31.53 -30.55 5.54
CA LYS A 165 30.91 -29.39 4.88
C LYS A 165 29.99 -28.59 5.82
N ALA A 166 29.14 -29.28 6.60
CA ALA A 166 28.22 -28.62 7.51
C ALA A 166 28.94 -27.77 8.57
N ASN A 167 30.04 -28.29 9.12
CA ASN A 167 30.80 -27.64 10.19
C ASN A 167 31.64 -26.48 9.63
N SER A 168 32.27 -26.67 8.46
CA SER A 168 32.99 -25.59 7.79
C SER A 168 32.03 -24.46 7.39
N ASP A 169 30.86 -24.79 6.85
CA ASP A 169 29.85 -23.80 6.45
C ASP A 169 29.32 -23.05 7.69
N ALA A 170 29.04 -23.74 8.79
CA ALA A 170 28.60 -23.10 10.03
C ALA A 170 29.65 -22.13 10.59
N MET A 171 30.92 -22.55 10.60
CA MET A 171 32.04 -21.73 11.07
C MET A 171 32.23 -20.48 10.19
N LEU A 172 32.28 -20.64 8.86
CA LEU A 172 32.49 -19.54 7.93
C LEU A 172 31.32 -18.55 7.92
N ASN A 173 30.07 -19.04 7.93
CA ASN A 173 28.89 -18.18 7.97
C ASN A 173 28.81 -17.38 9.28
N SER A 174 29.21 -17.97 10.40
CA SER A 174 29.21 -17.28 11.68
C SER A 174 30.27 -16.17 11.69
N LEU A 175 31.47 -16.47 11.20
CA LEU A 175 32.59 -15.52 11.11
C LEU A 175 32.26 -14.33 10.18
N ASP A 176 31.69 -14.62 9.00
CA ASP A 176 31.27 -13.59 8.03
C ASP A 176 30.22 -12.65 8.62
N ARG A 177 29.23 -13.21 9.33
CA ARG A 177 28.18 -12.42 10.00
C ARG A 177 28.72 -11.58 11.15
N ILE A 178 29.60 -12.12 11.99
CA ILE A 178 30.26 -11.35 13.06
C ILE A 178 31.06 -10.20 12.45
N THR A 179 31.83 -10.48 11.39
CA THR A 179 32.65 -9.48 10.70
C THR A 179 31.76 -8.36 10.15
N SER A 180 30.69 -8.72 9.44
CA SER A 180 29.73 -7.75 8.91
C SER A 180 29.10 -6.88 10.00
N LEU A 181 28.73 -7.48 11.14
CA LEU A 181 28.16 -6.76 12.28
C LEU A 181 29.15 -5.76 12.92
N LEU A 182 30.44 -6.10 12.99
CA LEU A 182 31.48 -5.20 13.47
C LEU A 182 31.63 -3.99 12.54
N HIS A 183 31.66 -4.22 11.22
CA HIS A 183 31.75 -3.13 10.23
C HIS A 183 30.54 -2.19 10.32
N ILE A 184 29.32 -2.73 10.40
CA ILE A 184 28.08 -1.95 10.56
C ILE A 184 28.13 -1.12 11.87
N SER A 185 28.63 -1.70 12.96
CA SER A 185 28.75 -0.97 14.22
C SER A 185 29.72 0.19 14.12
N ASP A 186 30.84 0.04 13.40
CA ASP A 186 31.85 1.08 13.27
C ASP A 186 31.38 2.20 12.34
N GLU A 187 30.70 1.85 11.25
CA GLU A 187 30.03 2.82 10.36
C GLU A 187 28.95 3.62 11.10
N GLY A 188 28.12 2.96 11.91
CA GLY A 188 27.10 3.64 12.72
C GLY A 188 27.69 4.62 13.73
N LYS A 189 28.81 4.27 14.38
CA LYS A 189 29.53 5.18 15.29
C LYS A 189 30.09 6.39 14.55
N ARG A 190 30.69 6.19 13.37
CA ARG A 190 31.21 7.28 12.53
C ARG A 190 30.11 8.22 12.08
N ALA A 191 29.01 7.69 11.54
CA ALA A 191 27.87 8.49 11.09
C ALA A 191 27.26 9.31 12.24
N LYS A 192 27.18 8.74 13.45
CA LYS A 192 26.71 9.46 14.63
C LYS A 192 27.66 10.60 15.03
N ALA A 193 28.97 10.34 15.08
CA ALA A 193 29.96 11.35 15.38
C ALA A 193 29.95 12.50 14.35
N GLU A 194 29.81 12.19 13.06
CA GLU A 194 29.68 13.19 12.00
C GLU A 194 28.42 14.03 12.15
N ALA A 195 27.28 13.43 12.51
CA ALA A 195 26.04 14.14 12.79
C ALA A 195 26.17 15.08 14.00
N ASP A 196 26.80 14.62 15.09
CA ASP A 196 27.03 15.43 16.29
C ASP A 196 27.98 16.62 16.00
N ILE A 197 29.01 16.42 15.18
CA ILE A 197 29.90 17.48 14.69
C ILE A 197 29.13 18.48 13.83
N ALA A 198 28.31 18.00 12.88
CA ALA A 198 27.51 18.87 12.01
C ALA A 198 26.49 19.69 12.82
N GLN A 199 25.85 19.08 13.82
CA GLN A 199 24.92 19.76 14.72
C GLN A 199 25.63 20.81 15.58
N SER A 200 26.82 20.51 16.09
CA SER A 200 27.63 21.46 16.85
C SER A 200 28.05 22.66 15.99
N LYS A 201 28.51 22.41 14.75
CA LYS A 201 28.80 23.47 13.78
C LYS A 201 27.58 24.32 13.43
N ALA A 202 26.42 23.71 13.24
CA ALA A 202 25.18 24.45 12.96
C ALA A 202 24.78 25.36 14.14
N ASN A 203 24.96 24.90 15.38
CA ASN A 203 24.68 25.69 16.58
C ASN A 203 25.68 26.85 16.77
N GLU A 204 26.95 26.67 16.42
CA GLU A 204 27.97 27.75 16.43
C GLU A 204 27.66 28.84 15.41
N VAL A 205 27.27 28.47 14.17
CA VAL A 205 26.90 29.43 13.12
C VAL A 205 25.68 30.26 13.53
N ASN A 206 24.72 29.67 14.25
CA ASN A 206 23.56 30.40 14.75
C ASN A 206 23.89 31.30 15.96
N SER A 207 25.01 31.06 16.65
CA SER A 207 25.46 31.87 17.80
C SER A 207 26.32 33.08 17.38
N ASN A 208 26.99 33.02 16.22
CA ASN A 208 27.80 34.12 15.67
C ASN A 208 27.02 35.11 14.78
N GLY A 209 25.71 34.93 14.60
CA GLY A 209 24.84 35.80 13.80
C GLY A 209 24.33 37.06 14.52
N GLY A 210 24.76 37.30 15.77
CA GLY A 210 24.47 38.51 16.53
C GLY A 210 25.74 39.32 16.80
N ASP A 211 25.73 40.58 16.38
CA ASP A 211 26.63 41.67 16.79
C ASP A 211 28.05 41.68 16.22
N GLY A 212 28.15 41.99 14.91
CA GLY A 212 29.35 42.55 14.29
C GLY A 212 29.03 43.86 13.58
N ASN A 213 29.07 44.98 14.31
CA ASN A 213 28.99 46.33 13.74
C ASN A 213 30.20 46.55 12.80
N ILE A 214 29.98 46.45 11.48
CA ILE A 214 30.96 46.88 10.47
C ILE A 214 30.87 48.40 10.37
N VAL A 215 31.81 49.10 11.00
CA VAL A 215 32.03 50.53 10.78
C VAL A 215 32.74 50.68 9.43
N ILE A 216 32.03 51.18 8.42
CA ILE A 216 32.64 51.66 7.18
C ILE A 216 33.21 53.04 7.48
N VAL A 217 34.54 53.14 7.54
CA VAL A 217 35.23 54.43 7.59
C VAL A 217 35.37 54.92 6.14
N ASP A 218 34.55 55.90 5.78
CA ASP A 218 34.63 56.63 4.52
C ASP A 218 35.76 57.65 4.66
N GLU A 219 36.96 57.24 4.26
CA GLU A 219 38.05 58.16 3.98
C GLU A 219 37.79 58.67 2.55
N TRP A 220 37.54 59.97 2.39
CA TRP A 220 37.86 60.86 1.26
C TRP A 220 37.38 62.28 1.64
N SER A 221 38.28 63.06 2.27
CA SER A 221 38.13 64.51 2.38
C SER A 221 39.08 65.17 1.37
N ASP A 222 38.52 65.59 0.25
CA ASP A 222 39.12 66.62 -0.60
C ASP A 222 38.77 67.99 0.00
N ASP A 223 39.77 68.71 0.52
CA ASP A 223 39.68 70.15 0.78
C ASP A 223 40.92 70.81 0.16
N ASP A 224 40.72 71.39 -1.02
CA ASP A 224 41.72 72.18 -1.73
C ASP A 224 41.46 73.66 -1.44
N GLY A 225 42.25 74.20 -0.51
CA GLY A 225 42.78 75.57 -0.48
C GLY A 225 41.83 76.78 -0.44
N THR A 226 41.99 77.60 0.61
CA THR A 226 42.60 78.95 0.44
C THR A 226 42.88 79.64 1.78
N ASN A 227 44.14 80.01 2.02
CA ASN A 227 44.48 81.33 2.57
C ASN A 227 45.94 81.71 2.20
N ASN A 228 46.10 82.38 1.05
CA ASN A 228 46.87 83.63 0.82
C ASN A 228 47.30 83.75 -0.66
#